data_AF-A0A952HKT0-F1
#
_entry.id   AF-A0A952HKT0-F1
#
_cell.length_a   1.000
_cell.length_b   1.000
_cell.length_c   1.000
_cell.angle_alpha   90.00
_cell.angle_beta   90.00
_cell.angle_gamma   90.00
#
_symmetry.space_group_name_H-M   'P 1'
#
loop_
_entity.id
_entity.type
_entity.pdbx_description
1 polymer ?
#
loop_
_entity_poly.entity_id
_entity_poly.type
_entity_poly.pdbx_seq_one_letter_code
_entity_poly.pdbx_strand_id
1 'polypeptide(L)'
;MKSKKQKGFTLIELLIVIVVINVLAGLAIPMYGKYKTQAIKTALMSDIRNCISEIAIARQTGEDENLYDVVNSCPKSKFTKQIILQSENPIRLQAISNELEFKCEYDENNGRITCDSVF
;
A
#
# COMPACT_ATOMS: atom_id res chain seq x y z
N MET A 1 -27.70 53.43 19.33
CA MET A 1 -27.32 51.99 19.33
C MET A 1 -27.92 51.33 18.09
N LYS A 2 -27.12 51.00 17.06
CA LYS A 2 -27.62 50.26 15.88
C LYS A 2 -27.68 48.76 16.22
N SER A 3 -28.90 48.22 16.34
CA SER A 3 -29.13 46.78 16.49
C SER A 3 -28.74 46.06 15.20
N LYS A 4 -27.64 45.30 15.23
CA LYS A 4 -27.32 44.37 14.13
C LYS A 4 -28.41 43.31 14.08
N LYS A 5 -29.16 43.26 12.97
CA LYS A 5 -30.08 42.14 12.70
C LYS A 5 -29.26 40.84 12.74
N GLN A 6 -29.51 40.00 13.72
CA GLN A 6 -28.95 38.65 13.74
C GLN A 6 -29.64 37.87 12.62
N LYS A 7 -28.88 37.54 11.56
CA LYS A 7 -29.34 36.62 10.53
C LYS A 7 -29.25 35.21 11.12
N GLY A 8 -30.39 34.62 11.45
CA GLY A 8 -30.47 33.21 11.83
C GLY A 8 -30.29 32.30 10.62
N PHE A 9 -29.65 31.15 10.82
CA PHE A 9 -29.53 30.09 9.83
C PHE A 9 -30.89 29.41 9.68
N THR A 10 -31.36 29.19 8.45
CA THR A 10 -32.66 28.57 8.21
C THR A 10 -32.53 27.04 8.22
N LEU A 11 -33.57 26.33 8.70
CA LEU A 11 -33.59 24.87 8.66
C LEU A 11 -33.55 24.33 7.22
N ILE A 12 -34.08 25.09 6.26
CA ILE A 12 -34.05 24.72 4.84
C ILE A 12 -32.63 24.78 4.26
N GLU A 13 -31.82 25.76 4.68
CA GLU A 13 -30.39 25.81 4.29
C GLU A 13 -29.64 24.60 4.82
N LEU A 14 -29.93 24.14 6.05
CA LEU A 14 -29.33 22.91 6.59
C LEU A 14 -29.72 21.68 5.76
N LEU A 15 -31.00 21.57 5.42
CA LEU A 15 -31.54 20.41 4.70
C LEU A 15 -30.89 20.23 3.32
N ILE A 16 -30.73 21.32 2.57
CA ILE A 16 -30.09 21.26 1.25
C ILE A 16 -28.62 20.85 1.39
N VAL A 17 -27.90 21.36 2.39
CA VAL A 17 -26.50 21.01 2.64
C VAL A 17 -26.33 19.52 2.93
N ILE A 18 -27.18 18.95 3.79
CA ILE A 18 -27.14 17.51 4.10
C ILE A 18 -27.43 16.67 2.86
N VAL A 19 -28.41 17.06 2.04
CA VAL A 19 -28.73 16.38 0.79
C VAL A 19 -27.53 16.37 -0.17
N VAL A 20 -26.86 17.51 -0.35
CA VAL A 20 -25.68 17.60 -1.22
C VAL A 20 -24.52 16.77 -0.68
N ILE A 21 -24.23 16.82 0.63
CA ILE A 21 -23.16 16.02 1.26
C ILE A 21 -23.43 14.53 1.07
N ASN A 22 -24.68 14.07 1.22
CA ASN A 22 -25.04 12.67 1.05
C ASN A 22 -24.79 12.17 -0.38
N VAL A 23 -25.12 12.97 -1.39
CA VAL A 23 -24.85 12.63 -2.80
C VAL A 23 -23.34 12.56 -3.06
N LEU A 24 -22.57 13.55 -2.60
CA LEU A 24 -21.12 13.59 -2.79
C LEU A 24 -20.42 12.44 -2.05
N ALA A 25 -20.83 12.15 -0.82
CA ALA A 25 -20.28 11.06 -0.02
C ALA A 25 -20.52 9.69 -0.68
N GLY A 26 -21.69 9.47 -1.27
CA GLY A 26 -22.02 8.24 -1.99
C GLY A 26 -21.09 7.94 -3.16
N LEU A 27 -20.61 8.97 -3.87
CA LEU A 27 -19.67 8.81 -4.98
C LEU A 27 -18.21 8.65 -4.52
N ALA A 28 -17.81 9.33 -3.44
CA ALA A 28 -16.42 9.37 -2.99
C ALA A 28 -15.95 8.06 -2.30
N ILE A 29 -16.82 7.42 -1.52
CA ILE A 29 -16.49 6.21 -0.74
C ILE A 29 -15.96 5.04 -1.61
N PRO A 30 -16.62 4.62 -2.71
CA PRO A 30 -16.14 3.47 -3.50
C PRO A 30 -14.81 3.75 -4.20
N MET A 31 -14.52 5.02 -4.52
CA MET A 31 -13.28 5.42 -5.18
C MET A 31 -12.07 5.35 -4.24
N TYR A 32 -12.27 5.71 -2.97
CA TYR A 32 -11.22 5.71 -1.95
C TYR A 32 -10.60 4.32 -1.74
N GLY A 33 -11.41 3.25 -1.75
CA GLY A 33 -10.92 1.88 -1.60
C GLY A 33 -9.96 1.44 -2.72
N LYS A 34 -10.23 1.84 -3.97
CA LYS A 34 -9.36 1.53 -5.12
C LYS A 34 -8.03 2.27 -5.03
N TYR A 35 -8.05 3.55 -4.66
CA TYR A 35 -6.82 4.32 -4.49
C TYR A 35 -5.96 3.77 -3.37
N LYS A 36 -6.57 3.41 -2.24
CA LYS A 36 -5.87 2.79 -1.12
C LYS A 36 -5.20 1.47 -1.55
N THR A 37 -5.93 0.63 -2.26
CA THR A 37 -5.39 -0.64 -2.78
C THR A 37 -4.21 -0.41 -3.73
N GLN A 38 -4.33 0.54 -4.65
CA GLN A 38 -3.25 0.84 -5.61
C GLN A 38 -2.00 1.42 -4.92
N ALA A 39 -2.20 2.28 -3.91
CA ALA A 39 -1.10 2.84 -3.12
C ALA A 39 -0.34 1.74 -2.38
N ILE A 40 -1.06 0.81 -1.74
CA ILE A 40 -0.47 -0.34 -1.04
C ILE A 40 0.28 -1.24 -2.03
N LYS A 41 -0.32 -1.59 -3.18
CA LYS A 41 0.35 -2.39 -4.22
C LYS A 41 1.65 -1.73 -4.69
N THR A 42 1.62 -0.43 -4.95
CA THR A 42 2.79 0.32 -5.42
C THR A 42 3.89 0.33 -4.36
N ALA A 43 3.54 0.48 -3.08
CA ALA A 43 4.47 0.44 -1.97
C ALA A 43 5.15 -0.94 -1.83
N LEU A 44 4.37 -2.03 -1.82
CA LEU A 44 4.92 -3.39 -1.75
C LEU A 44 5.82 -3.71 -2.94
N MET A 45 5.43 -3.30 -4.16
CA MET A 45 6.29 -3.46 -5.34
C MET A 45 7.60 -2.69 -5.21
N SER A 46 7.58 -1.49 -4.62
CA SER A 46 8.80 -0.72 -4.37
C SER A 46 9.69 -1.39 -3.34
N ASP A 47 9.12 -1.90 -2.25
CA ASP A 47 9.86 -2.59 -1.18
C ASP A 47 10.56 -3.84 -1.72
N ILE A 48 9.85 -4.63 -2.54
CA ILE A 48 10.42 -5.81 -3.21
C ILE A 48 11.59 -5.40 -4.12
N ARG A 49 11.46 -4.34 -4.92
CA ARG A 49 12.56 -3.88 -5.81
C ARG A 49 13.79 -3.43 -5.04
N ASN A 50 13.59 -2.72 -3.94
CA ASN A 50 14.67 -2.34 -3.06
C ASN A 50 15.35 -3.58 -2.46
N CYS A 51 14.55 -4.56 -2.01
CA CYS A 51 15.06 -5.82 -1.46
C CYS A 51 15.85 -6.65 -2.49
N ILE A 52 15.37 -6.74 -3.73
CA ILE A 52 16.11 -7.39 -4.82
C ILE A 52 17.45 -6.70 -5.05
N SER A 53 17.51 -5.38 -4.93
CA SER A 53 18.75 -4.62 -5.10
C SER A 53 19.77 -4.95 -4.00
N GLU A 54 19.33 -5.08 -2.74
CA GLU A 54 20.18 -5.52 -1.62
C GLU A 54 20.67 -6.96 -1.81
N ILE A 55 19.79 -7.88 -2.21
CA ILE A 55 20.15 -9.26 -2.51
C ILE A 55 21.17 -9.33 -3.66
N ALA A 56 20.99 -8.51 -4.69
CA ALA A 56 21.90 -8.47 -5.83
C ALA A 56 23.30 -7.97 -5.43
N ILE A 57 23.39 -7.07 -4.44
CA ILE A 57 24.66 -6.61 -3.87
C ILE A 57 25.29 -7.74 -3.04
N ALA A 58 24.53 -8.38 -2.13
CA ALA A 58 25.02 -9.47 -1.29
C ALA A 58 25.56 -10.66 -2.10
N ARG A 59 24.90 -10.99 -3.22
CA ARG A 59 25.40 -12.02 -4.16
C ARG A 59 26.71 -11.67 -4.85
N GLN A 60 27.00 -10.39 -5.04
CA GLN A 60 28.22 -9.92 -5.71
C GLN A 60 29.40 -9.79 -4.74
N THR A 61 29.14 -9.48 -3.47
CA THR A 61 30.20 -9.29 -2.45
C THR A 61 30.83 -10.61 -1.99
N GLY A 62 30.19 -11.76 -2.26
CA GLY A 62 30.76 -13.08 -1.96
C GLY A 62 30.92 -13.36 -0.47
N GLU A 63 30.27 -12.56 0.39
CA GLU A 63 30.08 -12.92 1.80
C GLU A 63 29.03 -14.03 1.87
N ASP A 64 29.33 -15.10 2.62
CA ASP A 64 28.39 -16.19 2.95
C ASP A 64 27.28 -15.68 3.89
N GLU A 65 26.67 -14.53 3.60
CA GLU A 65 25.49 -14.05 4.29
C GLU A 65 24.30 -14.93 3.90
N ASN A 66 23.60 -15.43 4.91
CA ASN A 66 22.35 -16.13 4.69
C ASN A 66 21.39 -15.19 3.97
N LEU A 67 20.92 -15.60 2.79
CA LEU A 67 19.97 -14.82 1.99
C LEU A 67 18.69 -14.50 2.78
N TYR A 68 18.34 -15.36 3.73
CA TYR A 68 17.27 -15.16 4.70
C TYR A 68 17.47 -13.89 5.56
N ASP A 69 18.68 -13.62 6.03
CA ASP A 69 18.98 -12.46 6.88
C ASP A 69 18.91 -11.15 6.08
N VAL A 70 19.46 -11.17 4.86
CA VAL A 70 19.36 -10.05 3.91
C VAL A 70 17.89 -9.70 3.64
N VAL A 71 17.06 -10.70 3.38
CA VAL A 71 15.62 -10.49 3.13
C VAL A 71 14.90 -9.91 4.36
N ASN A 72 15.32 -10.31 5.57
CA ASN A 72 14.75 -9.78 6.80
C ASN A 72 15.17 -8.33 7.08
N SER A 73 16.38 -7.94 6.68
CA SER A 73 16.89 -6.57 6.78
C SER A 73 16.36 -5.64 5.70
N CYS A 74 15.78 -6.17 4.61
CA CYS A 74 15.24 -5.36 3.53
C CYS A 74 14.29 -4.25 4.03
N PRO A 75 14.36 -3.05 3.42
CA PRO A 75 13.54 -1.92 3.80
C PRO A 75 12.06 -2.22 3.56
N LYS A 76 11.26 -2.01 4.61
CA LYS A 76 9.82 -2.23 4.61
C LYS A 76 9.10 -0.89 4.74
N SER A 77 8.19 -0.60 3.83
CA SER A 77 7.28 0.54 3.98
C SER A 77 6.26 0.29 5.08
N LYS A 78 5.50 1.33 5.44
CA LYS A 78 4.40 1.26 6.41
C LYS A 78 3.36 0.17 6.05
N PHE A 79 3.23 -0.19 4.78
CA PHE A 79 2.21 -1.13 4.31
C PHE A 79 2.69 -2.58 4.24
N THR A 80 3.98 -2.82 4.47
CA THR A 80 4.60 -4.14 4.37
C THR A 80 4.80 -4.72 5.75
N LYS A 81 4.12 -5.85 6.02
CA LYS A 81 4.27 -6.61 7.26
C LYS A 81 5.61 -7.33 7.30
N GLN A 82 5.90 -8.05 6.23
CA GLN A 82 7.12 -8.84 6.09
C GLN A 82 7.41 -9.15 4.63
N ILE A 83 8.68 -9.39 4.34
CA ILE A 83 9.16 -9.93 3.08
C ILE A 83 9.73 -11.31 3.40
N ILE A 84 9.29 -12.32 2.67
CA ILE A 84 9.65 -13.72 2.90
C ILE A 84 10.38 -14.23 1.67
N LEU A 85 11.48 -14.92 1.89
CA LEU A 85 12.17 -15.68 0.86
C LEU A 85 11.46 -17.02 0.65
N GLN A 86 10.91 -17.23 -0.55
CA GLN A 86 10.21 -18.45 -0.94
C GLN A 86 11.14 -19.46 -1.63
N SER A 87 12.22 -18.98 -2.26
CA SER A 87 13.22 -19.79 -2.94
C SER A 87 14.50 -18.97 -3.13
N GLU A 88 15.66 -19.61 -3.02
CA GLU A 88 16.97 -18.96 -3.16
C GLU A 88 17.53 -19.05 -4.57
N ASN A 89 17.21 -20.11 -5.32
CA ASN A 89 17.67 -20.29 -6.69
C ASN A 89 16.62 -21.08 -7.50
N PRO A 90 15.76 -20.42 -8.28
CA PRO A 90 15.69 -18.98 -8.53
C PRO A 90 15.16 -18.18 -7.33
N ILE A 91 15.51 -16.90 -7.21
CA ILE A 91 14.99 -16.02 -6.16
C ILE A 91 13.48 -15.89 -6.33
N ARG A 92 12.76 -16.21 -5.26
CA ARG A 92 11.36 -15.85 -5.12
C ARG A 92 11.14 -15.12 -3.81
N LEU A 93 10.53 -13.95 -3.88
CA LEU A 93 10.20 -13.14 -2.71
C LEU A 93 8.69 -12.99 -2.62
N GLN A 94 8.17 -12.95 -1.40
CA GLN A 94 6.78 -12.65 -1.12
C GLN A 94 6.69 -11.55 -0.07
N ALA A 95 6.16 -10.39 -0.44
CA ALA A 95 5.82 -9.33 0.50
C ALA A 95 4.35 -9.43 0.88
N ILE A 96 4.06 -9.42 2.18
CA ILE A 96 2.70 -9.50 2.72
C ILE A 96 2.33 -8.13 3.30
N SER A 97 1.14 -7.62 2.98
CA SER A 97 0.68 -6.36 3.53
C SER A 97 0.17 -6.50 4.97
N ASN A 98 0.27 -5.43 5.77
CA ASN A 98 -0.28 -5.35 7.13
C ASN A 98 -1.70 -4.75 7.19
N GLU A 99 -2.15 -4.07 6.14
CA GLU A 99 -3.37 -3.25 6.19
C GLU A 99 -4.52 -3.81 5.34
N LEU A 100 -4.19 -4.57 4.29
CA LEU A 100 -5.15 -5.29 3.44
C LEU A 100 -4.59 -6.69 3.17
N GLU A 101 -5.45 -7.67 2.90
CA GLU A 101 -5.05 -9.04 2.58
C GLU A 101 -4.57 -9.17 1.13
N PHE A 102 -3.39 -8.57 0.88
CA PHE A 102 -2.67 -8.64 -0.38
C PHE A 102 -1.27 -9.19 -0.15
N LYS A 103 -0.79 -9.92 -1.16
CA LYS A 103 0.60 -10.36 -1.28
C LYS A 103 1.14 -9.93 -2.63
N CYS A 104 2.42 -9.55 -2.64
CA CYS A 104 3.17 -9.32 -3.85
C CYS A 104 4.28 -10.36 -3.93
N GLU A 105 4.37 -11.04 -5.07
CA GLU A 105 5.35 -12.07 -5.33
C GLU A 105 6.29 -11.62 -6.44
N TYR A 106 7.58 -11.89 -6.28
CA TYR A 106 8.60 -11.72 -7.30
C TYR A 106 9.13 -13.08 -7.71
N ASP A 107 9.32 -13.26 -9.02
CA ASP A 107 9.96 -14.44 -9.60
C ASP A 107 11.12 -14.00 -10.50
N GLU A 108 12.33 -14.44 -10.15
CA GLU A 108 13.57 -14.12 -10.87
C GLU A 108 13.59 -14.64 -12.31
N ASN A 109 12.95 -15.78 -12.61
CA ASN A 109 12.97 -16.34 -13.97
C ASN A 109 12.30 -15.40 -14.98
N ASN A 110 11.24 -14.73 -14.53
CA ASN A 110 10.41 -13.89 -15.38
C ASN A 110 10.67 -12.40 -15.15
N GLY A 111 11.43 -12.04 -14.10
CA GLY A 111 11.71 -10.66 -13.71
C GLY A 111 10.47 -9.83 -13.36
N ARG A 112 9.36 -10.48 -13.00
CA ARG A 112 8.05 -9.84 -12.79
C ARG A 112 7.68 -9.82 -11.31
N ILE A 113 7.00 -8.73 -10.91
CA ILE A 113 6.33 -8.61 -9.61
C ILE A 113 4.82 -8.68 -9.85
N THR A 114 4.17 -9.67 -9.26
CA THR A 114 2.72 -9.90 -9.34
C THR A 114 2.09 -9.65 -7.98
N CYS A 115 1.01 -8.87 -7.92
CA CYS A 115 0.36 -8.50 -6.66
C CYS A 115 -1.12 -8.84 -6.68
N ASP A 116 -1.48 -9.87 -5.91
CA ASP A 116 -2.81 -10.45 -5.87
C ASP A 116 -3.38 -10.44 -4.44
N SER A 117 -4.70 -10.50 -4.35
CA SER A 117 -5.38 -10.70 -3.07
C SER A 117 -5.06 -12.08 -2.51
N VAL A 118 -5.05 -12.20 -1.18
CA VAL A 118 -4.77 -13.45 -0.47
C VAL A 118 -6.05 -14.31 -0.30
N PHE A 119 -7.11 -13.99 -1.04
CA PHE A 119 -8.40 -14.67 -1.07
C PHE A 119 -8.80 -15.10 -2.47
#